data_AF-M1V6V0-F1
#
_entry.id   AF-M1V6V0-F1
#
_cell.length_a   1.000
_cell.length_b   1.000
_cell.length_c   1.000
_cell.angle_alpha   90.00
_cell.angle_beta   90.00
_cell.angle_gamma   90.00
#
_symmetry.space_group_name_H-M   'P 1'
#
loop_
_entity.id
_entity.type
_entity.pdbx_description
1 polymer ?
#
loop_
_entity_poly.entity_id
_entity_poly.type
_entity_poly.pdbx_seq_one_letter_code
_entity_poly.pdbx_strand_id
1 'polypeptide(L)'
;MKAAFLIVPSNATHFSSVSVSKTRATFAVRRTFLRTRKTTRVAALRMANEKLNTQIQEAIKNAEDAAKKYGKASKEAKVAWDFVEELEAERSHQAANKQSEDPLEKYCNEVPEADECRVYED
;
A
#
# COMPACT_ATOMS: atom_id res chain seq x y z
N MET A 1 -61.86 -14.69 17.22
CA MET A 1 -62.32 -13.31 16.91
C MET A 1 -61.33 -12.69 15.95
N LYS A 2 -61.85 -12.10 14.86
CA LYS A 2 -61.32 -11.03 13.98
C LYS A 2 -59.82 -10.69 14.08
N ALA A 3 -59.06 -10.38 13.03
CA ALA A 3 -59.23 -10.23 11.59
C ALA A 3 -57.86 -9.73 11.06
N ALA A 4 -57.79 -9.46 9.75
CA ALA A 4 -56.73 -8.76 9.00
C ALA A 4 -55.78 -9.74 8.29
N PHE A 5 -55.98 -10.08 7.00
CA PHE A 5 -55.83 -9.20 5.81
C PHE A 5 -54.56 -8.36 5.99
N LEU A 6 -53.49 -8.56 5.22
CA LEU A 6 -53.26 -8.05 3.86
C LEU A 6 -52.07 -8.86 3.28
N ILE A 7 -52.21 -9.68 2.24
CA ILE A 7 -52.04 -9.38 0.79
C ILE A 7 -51.10 -8.19 0.50
N VAL A 8 -50.20 -8.41 -0.48
CA VAL A 8 -49.38 -7.47 -1.28
C VAL A 8 -47.87 -7.49 -0.93
N PRO A 9 -46.94 -7.57 -1.92
CA PRO A 9 -46.88 -8.50 -3.04
C PRO A 9 -45.46 -9.10 -3.23
N SER A 10 -45.39 -10.23 -3.91
CA SER A 10 -44.17 -10.71 -4.55
C SER A 10 -43.69 -9.66 -5.55
N ASN A 11 -42.58 -8.97 -5.26
CA ASN A 11 -41.96 -8.03 -6.20
C ASN A 11 -41.18 -8.83 -7.24
N ALA A 12 -41.92 -9.39 -8.20
CA ALA A 12 -41.39 -9.94 -9.44
C ALA A 12 -40.76 -8.79 -10.23
N THR A 13 -39.47 -8.54 -9.99
CA THR A 13 -38.70 -7.66 -10.85
C THR A 13 -38.51 -8.37 -12.18
N HIS A 14 -39.25 -7.85 -13.16
CA HIS A 14 -39.20 -8.14 -14.57
C HIS A 14 -37.76 -7.97 -15.07
N PHE A 15 -36.99 -9.07 -15.13
CA PHE A 15 -35.68 -9.06 -15.76
C PHE A 15 -35.91 -9.07 -17.27
N SER A 16 -36.02 -7.86 -17.82
CA SER A 16 -36.09 -7.61 -19.25
C SER A 16 -34.90 -8.27 -19.94
N SER A 17 -35.20 -9.24 -20.81
CA SER A 17 -34.26 -9.86 -21.74
C SER A 17 -33.48 -8.80 -22.51
N VAL A 18 -32.20 -8.62 -22.19
CA VAL A 18 -31.28 -7.82 -23.02
C VAL A 18 -30.77 -8.72 -24.16
N SER A 19 -31.16 -8.36 -25.37
CA SER A 19 -30.73 -9.00 -26.62
C SER A 19 -29.23 -8.83 -26.83
N VAL A 20 -28.48 -9.94 -26.89
CA VAL A 20 -27.04 -9.94 -27.21
C VAL A 20 -26.88 -9.82 -28.73
N SER A 21 -26.67 -8.60 -29.20
CA SER A 21 -26.23 -8.37 -30.59
C SER A 21 -24.71 -8.46 -30.67
N LYS A 22 -24.20 -9.58 -31.21
CA LYS A 22 -22.80 -9.74 -31.61
C LYS A 22 -22.48 -8.79 -32.77
N THR A 23 -21.82 -7.67 -32.50
CA THR A 23 -21.14 -6.89 -33.55
C THR A 23 -19.65 -7.20 -33.55
N ARG A 24 -19.25 -7.85 -34.63
CA ARG A 24 -17.89 -8.24 -34.98
C ARG A 24 -17.13 -6.98 -35.40
N ALA A 25 -16.35 -6.40 -34.50
CA ALA A 25 -15.45 -5.28 -34.83
C ALA A 25 -14.12 -5.83 -35.36
N THR A 26 -13.84 -5.50 -36.61
CA THR A 26 -12.60 -5.81 -37.34
C THR A 26 -11.43 -4.97 -36.83
N PHE A 27 -10.39 -5.69 -36.43
CA PHE A 27 -8.96 -5.39 -36.49
C PHE A 27 -8.51 -4.01 -37.02
N ALA A 28 -7.96 -3.18 -36.13
CA ALA A 28 -6.90 -2.16 -36.29
C ALA A 28 -7.04 -1.19 -35.10
N VAL A 29 -6.05 -0.90 -34.26
CA VAL A 29 -4.71 -0.36 -34.51
C VAL A 29 -3.78 -0.78 -33.37
N ARG A 30 -2.52 -1.06 -33.72
CA ARG A 30 -1.41 -1.35 -32.79
C ARG A 30 -1.39 -0.37 -31.62
N ARG A 31 -1.47 -0.91 -30.39
CA ARG A 31 -1.22 -0.19 -29.13
C ARG A 31 0.21 0.35 -29.11
N THR A 32 0.41 1.62 -29.45
CA THR A 32 1.54 2.41 -28.91
C THR A 32 1.16 2.95 -27.55
N PHE A 33 0.91 2.05 -26.60
CA PHE A 33 0.84 2.44 -25.19
C PHE A 33 2.28 2.39 -24.67
N LEU A 34 3.00 3.51 -24.76
CA LEU A 34 4.14 3.73 -23.87
C LEU A 34 3.57 3.80 -22.45
N ARG A 35 3.47 2.63 -21.81
CA ARG A 35 3.04 2.49 -20.43
C ARG A 35 4.14 3.08 -19.56
N THR A 36 4.06 4.36 -19.24
CA THR A 36 4.84 5.02 -18.19
C THR A 36 4.46 4.42 -16.82
N ARG A 37 4.99 3.22 -16.51
CA ARG A 37 4.69 2.45 -15.28
C ARG A 37 5.32 3.02 -13.99
N LYS A 38 5.98 4.17 -14.03
CA LYS A 38 6.87 4.59 -12.92
C LYS A 38 6.16 5.39 -11.81
N THR A 39 4.99 5.99 -12.05
CA THR A 39 4.37 6.91 -11.07
C THR A 39 3.53 6.24 -9.98
N THR A 40 3.08 5.00 -10.14
CA THR A 40 2.16 4.35 -9.17
C THR A 40 2.87 3.84 -7.91
N ARG A 41 4.16 3.45 -7.98
CA ARG A 41 4.90 2.88 -6.85
C ARG A 41 5.23 3.91 -5.77
N VAL A 42 5.58 5.14 -6.16
CA VAL A 42 5.93 6.21 -5.21
C VAL A 42 4.72 6.65 -4.39
N ALA A 43 3.55 6.75 -5.01
CA ALA A 43 2.30 7.09 -4.32
C ALA A 43 1.89 6.01 -3.31
N ALA A 44 1.98 4.72 -3.70
CA ALA A 44 1.65 3.60 -2.81
C ALA A 44 2.56 3.52 -1.57
N LEU A 45 3.88 3.71 -1.74
CA LEU A 45 4.83 3.73 -0.62
C LEU A 45 4.62 4.93 0.30
N ARG A 46 4.20 6.09 -0.24
CA ARG A 46 3.85 7.26 0.58
C ARG A 46 2.61 6.98 1.44
N MET A 47 1.56 6.41 0.85
CA MET A 47 0.37 6.01 1.59
C MET A 47 0.67 4.96 2.67
N ALA A 48 1.53 3.99 2.36
CA ALA A 48 1.97 2.98 3.33
C ALA A 48 2.72 3.62 4.51
N ASN A 49 3.59 4.60 4.24
CA ASN A 49 4.30 5.35 5.28
C ASN A 49 3.35 6.21 6.14
N GLU A 50 2.36 6.88 5.55
CA GLU A 50 1.31 7.60 6.30
C GLU A 50 0.48 6.67 7.19
N LYS A 51 0.15 5.47 6.69
CA LYS A 51 -0.52 4.44 7.49
C LYS A 51 0.36 3.99 8.66
N LEU A 52 1.65 3.73 8.42
CA LEU A 52 2.61 3.37 9.46
C LEU A 52 2.75 4.47 10.51
N ASN A 53 2.86 5.73 10.10
CA ASN A 53 2.91 6.86 11.04
C ASN A 53 1.68 6.90 11.94
N THR A 54 0.48 6.67 11.37
CA THR A 54 -0.75 6.59 12.15
C THR A 54 -0.69 5.44 13.18
N GLN A 55 -0.21 4.26 12.76
CA GLN A 55 -0.06 3.10 13.65
C GLN A 55 0.98 3.34 14.75
N ILE A 56 2.10 4.00 14.44
CA ILE A 56 3.13 4.37 15.42
C ILE A 56 2.54 5.31 16.48
N GLN A 57 1.77 6.32 16.06
CA GLN A 57 1.14 7.24 17.02
C GLN A 57 0.13 6.55 17.94
N GLU A 58 -0.62 5.57 17.41
CA GLU A 58 -1.51 4.74 18.23
C GLU A 58 -0.73 3.83 19.19
N ALA A 59 0.33 3.19 18.71
CA ALA A 59 1.21 2.34 19.52
C ALA A 59 1.89 3.12 20.66
N ILE A 60 2.34 4.35 20.40
CA ILE A 60 2.90 5.24 21.43
C ILE A 60 1.87 5.53 22.51
N LYS A 61 0.63 5.88 22.14
CA LYS A 61 -0.45 6.10 23.12
C LYS A 61 -0.71 4.85 23.96
N ASN A 62 -0.76 3.68 23.31
CA ASN A 62 -0.94 2.41 24.01
C ASN A 62 0.21 2.10 24.97
N ALA A 63 1.46 2.39 24.57
CA ALA A 63 2.64 2.21 25.41
C ALA A 63 2.65 3.18 26.61
N GLU A 64 2.26 4.43 26.40
CA GLU A 64 2.08 5.41 27.49
C GLU A 64 0.98 4.99 28.46
N ASP A 65 -0.16 4.50 27.96
CA ASP A 65 -1.26 4.06 28.79
C ASP A 65 -0.92 2.77 29.55
N ALA A 66 -0.19 1.84 28.94
CA ALA A 66 0.38 0.69 29.62
C ALA A 66 1.35 1.11 30.73
N ALA A 67 2.22 2.10 30.47
CA ALA A 67 3.14 2.64 31.45
C ALA A 67 2.43 3.36 32.61
N LYS A 68 1.31 4.06 32.35
CA LYS A 68 0.48 4.67 33.40
C LYS A 68 -0.26 3.63 34.23
N LYS A 69 -0.78 2.57 33.59
CA LYS A 69 -1.62 1.56 34.24
C LYS A 69 -0.82 0.52 35.03
N TYR A 70 0.26 0.01 34.46
CA TYR A 70 1.06 -1.07 35.04
C TYR A 70 2.39 -0.56 35.63
N GLY A 71 2.75 0.69 35.36
CA GLY A 71 4.01 1.30 35.78
C GLY A 71 5.08 1.25 34.70
N LYS A 72 5.97 2.24 34.67
CA LYS A 72 6.99 2.41 33.62
C LYS A 72 7.97 1.23 33.49
N ALA A 73 8.24 0.51 34.58
CA ALA A 73 9.17 -0.62 34.60
C ALA A 73 8.48 -2.00 34.43
N SER A 74 7.15 -2.01 34.26
CA SER A 74 6.36 -3.23 34.08
C SER A 74 6.71 -3.94 32.78
N LYS A 75 6.40 -5.24 32.70
CA LYS A 75 6.64 -6.03 31.49
C LYS A 75 5.74 -5.58 30.34
N GLU A 76 4.51 -5.23 30.68
CA GLU A 76 3.46 -4.77 29.77
C GLU A 76 3.87 -3.45 29.10
N ALA A 77 4.43 -2.50 29.85
CA ALA A 77 4.96 -1.27 29.28
C ALA A 77 6.15 -1.54 28.34
N LYS A 78 7.06 -2.44 28.73
CA LYS A 78 8.22 -2.79 27.89
C LYS A 78 7.79 -3.41 26.56
N VAL A 79 6.93 -4.42 26.60
CA VAL A 79 6.40 -5.07 25.38
C VAL A 79 5.67 -4.08 24.48
N ALA A 80 4.92 -3.12 25.05
CA ALA A 80 4.26 -2.09 24.26
C ALA A 80 5.26 -1.13 23.59
N TRP A 81 6.36 -0.78 24.27
CA TRP A 81 7.45 0.00 23.69
C TRP A 81 8.27 -0.79 22.66
N ASP A 82 8.48 -2.09 22.86
CA ASP A 82 9.13 -2.97 21.87
C ASP A 82 8.34 -2.97 20.54
N PHE A 83 7.01 -2.98 20.61
CA PHE A 83 6.17 -2.88 19.40
C PHE A 83 6.29 -1.51 18.69
N VAL A 84 6.45 -0.41 19.44
CA VAL A 84 6.73 0.91 18.84
C VAL A 84 8.06 0.86 18.11
N GLU A 85 9.10 0.28 18.71
CA GLU A 85 10.43 0.13 18.12
C GLU A 85 10.36 -0.68 16.82
N GLU A 86 9.63 -1.79 16.78
CA GLU A 86 9.42 -2.59 15.57
C GLU A 86 8.79 -1.79 14.43
N LEU A 87 7.73 -1.01 14.72
CA LEU A 87 7.06 -0.18 13.70
C LEU A 87 7.95 0.95 13.19
N GLU A 88 8.73 1.57 14.07
CA GLU A 88 9.67 2.63 13.68
C GLU A 88 10.84 2.08 12.86
N ALA A 89 11.31 0.87 13.18
CA ALA A 89 12.33 0.17 12.39
C ALA A 89 11.82 -0.09 10.96
N GLU A 90 10.58 -0.58 10.80
CA GLU A 90 9.98 -0.77 9.47
C GLU A 90 9.83 0.56 8.72
N ARG A 91 9.40 1.63 9.40
CA ARG A 91 9.31 2.97 8.78
C ARG A 91 10.67 3.44 8.28
N SER A 92 11.72 3.25 9.09
CA SER A 92 13.10 3.60 8.74
C SER A 92 13.60 2.80 7.55
N HIS A 93 13.36 1.48 7.55
CA HIS A 93 13.73 0.60 6.45
C HIS A 93 13.04 1.03 5.13
N GLN A 94 11.77 1.40 5.18
CA GLN A 94 11.06 1.93 4.01
C GLN A 94 11.61 3.28 3.54
N ALA A 95 12.12 4.11 4.44
CA ALA A 95 12.76 5.38 4.10
C ALA A 95 14.15 5.17 3.49
N ALA A 96 14.97 4.27 4.05
CA ALA A 96 16.28 3.92 3.53
C ALA A 96 16.20 3.35 2.10
N ASN A 97 15.22 2.47 1.83
CA ASN A 97 14.97 1.95 0.48
C ASN A 97 14.54 3.03 -0.54
N LYS A 98 14.11 4.22 -0.09
CA LYS A 98 13.82 5.35 -0.99
C LYS A 98 15.05 6.19 -1.30
N GLN A 99 16.13 6.05 -0.52
CA GLN A 99 17.14 7.07 -0.39
C GLN A 99 18.55 6.47 -0.47
N SER A 100 18.87 5.79 -1.57
CA SER A 100 20.27 5.61 -2.01
C SER A 100 20.33 4.74 -3.27
N GLU A 101 20.16 5.35 -4.45
CA GLU A 101 21.18 5.06 -5.46
C GLU A 101 22.10 6.27 -5.36
N ASP A 102 23.36 6.04 -5.01
CA ASP A 102 24.35 7.11 -5.06
C ASP A 102 24.35 7.68 -6.49
N PRO A 103 24.40 9.01 -6.70
CA PRO A 103 24.34 9.56 -8.06
C PRO A 103 25.40 8.96 -8.99
N LEU A 104 26.57 8.58 -8.46
CA LEU A 104 27.59 7.88 -9.22
C LEU A 104 27.20 6.42 -9.51
N GLU A 105 26.71 5.66 -8.54
CA GLU A 105 26.21 4.30 -8.79
C GLU A 105 25.13 4.28 -9.87
N LYS A 106 24.19 5.23 -9.82
CA LYS A 106 23.16 5.35 -10.86
C LYS A 106 23.76 5.63 -12.24
N TYR A 107 24.75 6.53 -12.30
CA TYR A 107 25.45 6.83 -13.54
C TYR A 107 26.22 5.61 -14.07
N CYS A 108 26.92 4.88 -13.19
CA CYS A 108 27.66 3.67 -13.54
C CYS A 108 26.77 2.50 -13.97
N ASN A 109 25.55 2.40 -13.44
CA ASN A 109 24.55 1.45 -13.90
C ASN A 109 24.03 1.76 -15.32
N GLU A 110 23.99 3.04 -15.70
CA GLU A 110 23.53 3.49 -17.02
C GLU A 110 24.67 3.48 -18.05
N VAL A 111 25.91 3.75 -17.62
CA VAL A 111 27.12 3.82 -18.47
C VAL A 111 28.29 3.09 -17.77
N PRO A 112 28.35 1.75 -17.84
CA PRO A 112 29.41 0.98 -17.17
C PRO A 112 30.79 1.15 -17.80
N GLU A 113 30.85 1.63 -19.05
CA GLU A 113 32.08 1.88 -19.81
C GLU A 113 32.73 3.24 -19.47
N ALA A 114 32.06 4.08 -18.67
CA ALA A 114 32.61 5.39 -18.28
C ALA A 114 33.88 5.22 -17.45
N ASP A 115 34.81 6.17 -17.60
CA ASP A 115 36.11 6.11 -16.91
C ASP A 115 35.93 6.10 -15.38
N GLU A 116 34.88 6.75 -14.87
CA GLU A 116 34.51 6.80 -13.46
C GLU A 116 33.93 5.47 -12.92
N CYS A 117 33.55 4.54 -13.81
CA CYS A 117 32.79 3.34 -13.50
C CYS A 117 33.55 2.04 -13.78
N ARG A 118 34.78 2.16 -14.29
CA ARG A 118 35.63 1.03 -14.67
C ARG A 118 36.21 0.34 -13.45
N VAL A 119 35.64 -0.81 -13.10
CA VAL A 119 36.14 -1.68 -12.02
C VAL A 119 37.02 -2.78 -12.63
N TYR A 120 38.25 -2.94 -12.13
CA TYR A 120 39.12 -4.05 -12.49
C TYR A 120 39.06 -5.11 -11.39
N GLU A 121 38.93 -6.38 -11.78
CA GLU A 121 39.10 -7.51 -10.86
C GLU A 121 40.61 -7.72 -10.66
N ASP A 122 41.07 -7.79 -9.40
CA ASP A 122 42.46 -8.05 -9.02
C ASP A 122 42.91 -9.50 -9.26
#